data_AF-R1F2F0-F1
#
_entry.id   AF-R1F2F0-F1
#
_cell.length_a   1.000
_cell.length_b   1.000
_cell.length_c   1.000
_cell.angle_alpha   90.00
_cell.angle_beta   90.00
_cell.angle_gamma   90.00
#
_symmetry.space_group_name_H-M   'P 1'
#
loop_
_entity.id
_entity.type
_entity.pdbx_description
1 polymer ?
#
loop_
_entity_poly.entity_id
_entity_poly.type
_entity_poly.pdbx_seq_one_letter_code
_entity_poly.pdbx_strand_id
1 'polypeptide(L)'
;MIPRWRTALSAMVRALRVGGQLALVDFTCRSDAPKHWSQKLNQWWFANDGVFLSREHTAALQQHGALRTLWFHESERRVVYTPLHATTYLYVGLKVSDVEFDWS
;
A
#
# COMPACT_ATOMS: atom_id res chain seq x y z
N MET A 1 -1.74 7.14 0.58
CA MET A 1 -2.08 6.72 1.94
C MET A 1 -2.88 7.79 2.63
N ILE A 2 -4.05 7.42 3.10
CA ILE A 2 -4.86 8.27 3.97
C ILE A 2 -4.17 8.41 5.34
N PRO A 3 -4.43 9.49 6.09
CA PRO A 3 -4.03 9.57 7.49
C PRO A 3 -4.50 8.34 8.28
N ARG A 4 -3.68 7.87 9.23
CA ARG A 4 -3.98 6.69 10.08
C ARG A 4 -4.16 5.36 9.34
N TRP A 5 -3.59 5.21 8.13
CA TRP A 5 -3.60 3.94 7.40
C TRP A 5 -3.05 2.75 8.21
N ARG A 6 -2.08 2.97 9.10
CA ARG A 6 -1.54 1.91 9.99
C ARG A 6 -2.65 1.29 10.86
N THR A 7 -3.47 2.14 11.47
CA THR A 7 -4.63 1.71 12.27
C THR A 7 -5.65 0.96 11.42
N ALA A 8 -5.92 1.45 10.21
CA ALA A 8 -6.82 0.78 9.28
C ALA A 8 -6.29 -0.60 8.88
N LEU A 9 -4.99 -0.72 8.58
CA LEU A 9 -4.34 -1.98 8.24
C LEU A 9 -4.38 -2.97 9.41
N SER A 10 -4.06 -2.54 10.63
CA SER A 10 -4.19 -3.38 11.82
C SER A 10 -5.62 -3.89 12.02
N ALA A 11 -6.62 -3.04 11.82
CA ALA A 11 -8.03 -3.46 11.90
C ALA A 11 -8.39 -4.49 10.81
N MET A 12 -7.93 -4.29 9.57
CA MET A 12 -8.14 -5.23 8.46
C MET A 12 -7.51 -6.61 8.76
N VAL A 13 -6.27 -6.63 9.25
CA VAL A 13 -5.57 -7.89 9.60
C VAL A 13 -6.22 -8.57 10.81
N ARG A 14 -6.70 -7.81 11.79
CA ARG A 14 -7.42 -8.36 12.95
C ARG A 14 -8.75 -8.99 12.56
N ALA A 15 -9.46 -8.42 11.58
CA ALA A 15 -10.73 -8.96 11.08
C ALA A 15 -10.58 -10.30 10.35
N LEU A 16 -9.38 -10.61 9.84
CA LEU A 16 -9.11 -11.89 9.19
C LEU A 16 -8.89 -13.00 10.22
N ARG A 17 -9.47 -14.17 9.97
CA ARG A 17 -9.05 -15.41 10.65
C ARG A 17 -7.67 -15.86 10.13
N VAL A 18 -6.92 -16.61 10.94
CA VAL A 18 -5.72 -17.31 10.46
C VAL A 18 -6.10 -18.23 9.28
N GLY A 19 -5.29 -18.21 8.22
CA GLY A 19 -5.57 -18.83 6.92
C GLY A 19 -6.41 -17.98 5.98
N GLY A 20 -6.96 -16.84 6.43
CA GLY A 20 -7.62 -15.84 5.58
C GLY A 20 -6.63 -15.03 4.75
N GLN A 21 -7.10 -14.44 3.65
CA GLN A 21 -6.28 -13.63 2.76
C GLN A 21 -6.69 -12.15 2.80
N LEU A 22 -5.70 -11.27 2.84
CA LEU A 22 -5.84 -9.83 2.65
C LEU A 22 -5.43 -9.50 1.22
N ALA A 23 -6.35 -8.95 0.42
CA ALA A 23 -6.03 -8.40 -0.89
C ALA A 23 -6.22 -6.88 -0.85
N LEU A 24 -5.20 -6.13 -1.28
CA LEU A 24 -5.21 -4.67 -1.30
C LEU A 24 -4.74 -4.15 -2.66
N VAL A 25 -5.46 -3.14 -3.16
CA VAL A 25 -5.07 -2.34 -4.30
C VAL A 25 -5.12 -0.88 -3.91
N ASP A 26 -4.00 -0.18 -4.04
CA ASP A 26 -3.91 1.26 -3.75
C ASP A 26 -2.76 1.88 -4.55
N PHE A 27 -2.63 3.20 -4.48
CA PHE A 27 -1.57 3.97 -5.10
C PHE A 27 -0.30 3.98 -4.25
N THR A 28 0.85 3.97 -4.92
CA THR A 28 2.16 4.05 -4.28
C THR A 28 3.12 4.93 -5.08
N CYS A 29 4.30 5.16 -4.52
CA CYS A 29 5.44 5.70 -5.25
C CYS A 29 6.17 4.55 -5.93
N ARG A 30 6.67 4.75 -7.16
CA ARG A 30 7.42 3.70 -7.85
C ARG A 30 8.68 3.33 -7.09
N SER A 31 8.91 2.02 -6.96
CA SER A 31 10.11 1.47 -6.35
C SER A 31 11.37 1.69 -7.22
N ASP A 32 11.23 1.59 -8.55
CA ASP A 32 12.33 1.63 -9.54
C ASP A 32 12.88 3.04 -9.82
N ALA A 33 12.04 4.08 -9.73
CA ALA A 33 12.40 5.44 -10.13
C ALA A 33 12.02 6.51 -9.08
N PRO A 34 12.39 6.37 -7.79
CA PRO A 34 11.84 7.15 -6.66
C PRO A 34 12.04 8.66 -6.73
N LYS A 35 12.99 9.14 -7.53
CA LYS A 35 13.32 10.57 -7.68
C LYS A 35 12.77 11.19 -8.97
N HIS A 36 12.03 10.42 -9.77
CA HIS A 36 11.50 10.91 -11.04
C HIS A 36 10.51 12.06 -10.83
N TRP A 37 10.58 13.09 -11.68
CA TRP A 37 9.81 14.32 -11.51
C TRP A 37 8.29 14.09 -11.52
N SER A 38 7.82 13.13 -12.33
CA SER A 38 6.39 12.78 -12.42
C SER A 38 5.85 12.25 -11.09
N GLN A 39 6.68 11.63 -10.26
CA GLN A 39 6.27 11.17 -8.92
C GLN A 39 5.98 12.35 -7.99
N LYS A 40 6.81 13.40 -8.04
CA LYS A 40 6.58 14.62 -7.25
C LYS A 40 5.27 15.30 -7.67
N LEU A 41 4.99 15.34 -8.98
CA LEU A 41 3.72 15.90 -9.47
C LEU A 41 2.52 15.06 -9.01
N ASN A 42 2.61 13.72 -9.09
CA ASN A 42 1.57 12.84 -8.58
C ASN A 42 1.37 13.00 -7.08
N GLN A 43 2.44 13.03 -6.28
CA GLN A 43 2.36 13.26 -4.84
C GLN A 43 1.64 14.57 -4.51
N TRP A 44 2.00 15.66 -5.19
CA TRP A 44 1.33 16.95 -5.02
C TRP A 44 -0.14 16.87 -5.43
N TRP A 45 -0.46 16.25 -6.56
CA TRP A 45 -1.83 16.14 -7.06
C TRP A 45 -2.71 15.34 -6.10
N PHE A 46 -2.27 14.15 -5.68
CA PHE A 46 -3.00 13.28 -4.73
C PHE A 46 -3.14 13.92 -3.34
N ALA A 47 -2.16 14.73 -2.91
CA ALA A 47 -2.24 15.43 -1.62
C ALA A 47 -3.41 16.43 -1.57
N ASN A 48 -3.85 16.97 -2.71
CA ASN A 48 -5.04 17.83 -2.75
C ASN A 48 -6.33 17.07 -2.38
N ASP A 49 -6.34 15.74 -2.49
CA ASP A 49 -7.44 14.85 -2.08
C ASP A 49 -7.15 14.12 -0.76
N GLY A 50 -6.14 14.58 0.00
CA GLY A 50 -5.74 13.97 1.28
C GLY A 50 -5.05 12.60 1.14
N VAL A 51 -4.58 12.24 -0.05
CA VAL A 51 -3.90 10.96 -0.31
C VAL A 51 -2.39 11.19 -0.41
N PHE A 52 -1.63 10.59 0.50
CA PHE A 52 -0.17 10.74 0.55
C PHE A 52 0.52 9.47 0.03
N LEU A 53 1.02 9.49 -1.20
CA LEU A 53 1.70 8.32 -1.79
C LEU A 53 2.95 7.96 -0.96
N SER A 54 3.08 6.71 -0.53
CA SER A 54 4.18 6.28 0.33
C SER A 54 4.57 4.81 0.07
N ARG A 55 5.88 4.57 0.00
CA ARG A 55 6.46 3.20 -0.05
C ARG A 55 6.51 2.54 1.32
N GLU A 56 6.32 3.31 2.38
CA GLU A 56 6.27 2.78 3.75
C GLU A 56 5.11 1.80 3.90
N HIS A 57 3.97 2.06 3.25
CA HIS A 57 2.82 1.17 3.29
C HIS A 57 3.11 -0.18 2.62
N THR A 58 3.68 -0.16 1.42
CA THR A 58 4.00 -1.41 0.70
C THR A 58 5.12 -2.19 1.40
N ALA A 59 6.08 -1.50 2.03
CA ALA A 59 7.08 -2.13 2.88
C ALA A 59 6.44 -2.78 4.13
N ALA A 60 5.56 -2.05 4.83
CA ALA A 60 4.85 -2.56 6.00
C ALA A 60 4.02 -3.81 5.68
N LEU A 61 3.32 -3.84 4.53
CA LEU A 61 2.57 -5.02 4.08
C LEU A 61 3.48 -6.24 3.87
N GLN A 62 4.63 -6.05 3.25
CA GLN A 62 5.57 -7.14 2.99
C GLN A 62 6.30 -7.62 4.26
N GLN A 63 6.37 -6.77 5.29
CA GLN A 63 7.07 -7.02 6.55
C GLN A 63 6.15 -7.28 7.75
N HIS A 64 4.83 -7.31 7.56
CA HIS A 64 3.79 -7.25 8.61
C HIS A 64 3.84 -8.37 9.68
N GLY A 65 4.73 -9.37 9.58
CA GLY A 65 4.94 -10.45 10.56
C GLY A 65 3.80 -11.47 10.67
N ALA A 66 2.56 -11.01 10.78
CA ALA A 66 1.33 -11.80 10.78
C ALA A 66 0.86 -12.21 9.37
N LEU A 67 1.42 -11.58 8.33
CA LEU A 67 1.07 -11.84 6.94
C LEU A 67 2.26 -12.46 6.21
N ARG A 68 2.02 -13.57 5.51
CA ARG A 68 2.94 -14.09 4.50
C ARG A 68 2.50 -13.58 3.13
N THR A 69 3.37 -12.81 2.47
CA THR A 69 3.13 -12.34 1.10
C THR A 69 2.95 -13.53 0.16
N LEU A 70 1.78 -13.61 -0.48
CA LEU A 70 1.50 -14.56 -1.56
C LEU A 70 1.74 -13.92 -2.93
N TRP A 71 1.39 -12.63 -3.06
CA TRP A 71 1.56 -11.89 -4.30
C TRP A 71 1.86 -10.42 -4.02
N PHE A 72 2.77 -9.85 -4.80
CA PHE A 72 3.01 -8.42 -4.84
C PHE A 72 3.36 -8.01 -6.26
N HIS A 73 2.69 -6.98 -6.77
CA HIS A 73 2.98 -6.44 -8.09
C HIS A 73 2.71 -4.94 -8.14
N GLU A 74 3.63 -4.17 -8.71
CA GLU A 74 3.46 -2.74 -9.00
C GLU A 74 3.21 -2.54 -10.49
N SER A 75 2.30 -1.63 -10.82
CA SER A 75 1.97 -1.26 -12.20
C SER A 75 1.68 0.23 -12.30
N GLU A 76 2.36 0.90 -13.21
CA GLU A 76 2.07 2.28 -13.59
C GLU A 76 1.14 2.28 -14.81
N ARG A 77 -0.01 2.94 -14.69
CA ARG A 77 -1.00 3.00 -15.76
C ARG A 77 -1.72 4.33 -15.77
N ARG A 78 -2.37 4.65 -16.89
CA ARG A 78 -3.27 5.79 -16.95
C ARG A 78 -4.47 5.50 -16.07
N VAL A 79 -4.75 6.40 -15.14
CA VAL A 79 -5.96 6.39 -14.34
C VAL A 79 -6.82 7.51 -14.87
N VAL A 80 -8.11 7.23 -15.04
CA VAL A 80 -9.10 8.28 -15.34
C VAL A 80 -8.95 9.35 -14.25
N TYR A 81 -9.25 10.62 -14.50
CA TYR A 81 -9.13 11.74 -13.55
C TYR A 81 -7.72 12.13 -13.03
N THR A 82 -6.65 11.35 -13.21
CA THR A 82 -5.28 11.79 -12.84
C THR A 82 -4.59 12.54 -13.99
N PRO A 83 -3.76 13.55 -13.71
CA PRO A 83 -3.09 14.32 -14.76
C PRO A 83 -2.00 13.50 -15.48
N LEU A 84 -1.32 12.60 -14.76
CA LEU A 84 -0.30 11.68 -15.30
C LEU A 84 -0.68 10.22 -15.06
N HIS A 85 0.19 9.30 -15.46
CA HIS A 85 0.09 7.90 -15.05
C HIS A 85 0.33 7.80 -13.55
N ALA A 86 -0.43 6.95 -12.87
CA ALA A 86 -0.29 6.71 -11.44
C ALA A 86 0.20 5.27 -11.22
N THR A 87 1.08 5.10 -10.24
CA THR A 87 1.56 3.78 -9.84
C THR A 87 0.61 3.20 -8.82
N THR A 88 0.13 2.00 -9.11
CA THR A 88 -0.71 1.19 -8.23
C THR A 88 0.05 -0.07 -7.84
N TYR A 89 -0.29 -0.66 -6.70
CA TYR A 89 0.15 -2.00 -6.36
C TYR A 89 -1.04 -2.93 -6.14
N LEU A 90 -0.82 -4.22 -6.36
CA LEU A 90 -1.66 -5.30 -5.86
C LEU A 90 -0.84 -6.09 -4.83
N TYR A 91 -1.34 -6.19 -3.62
CA TYR A 91 -0.78 -7.05 -2.58
C TYR A 91 -1.79 -8.12 -2.20
N VAL A 92 -1.32 -9.36 -2.05
CA VAL A 92 -2.09 -10.46 -1.45
C VAL A 92 -1.25 -11.09 -0.36
N GLY A 93 -1.77 -11.07 0.87
CA GLY A 93 -1.13 -11.66 2.06
C GLY A 93 -2.00 -12.73 2.69
N LEU A 94 -1.41 -13.85 3.06
CA LEU A 94 -2.05 -14.88 3.88
C LEU A 94 -1.81 -14.58 5.36
N LYS A 95 -2.86 -14.51 6.18
CA LYS A 95 -2.71 -14.42 7.63
C LYS A 95 -2.21 -15.75 8.19
N VAL A 96 -1.02 -15.74 8.80
CA VAL A 96 -0.35 -16.94 9.34
C VAL A 96 -0.28 -16.98 10.86
N SER A 97 -0.53 -15.85 11.53
CA SER A 97 -0.59 -15.76 12.99
C SER A 97 -1.52 -14.64 13.45
N ASP A 98 -1.90 -14.68 14.74
CA ASP A 98 -2.63 -13.60 15.42
C ASP A 98 -1.71 -12.66 16.21
N VAL A 99 -0.40 -12.75 16.00
CA VAL A 99 0.56 -11.84 16.61
C VAL A 99 0.33 -10.45 16.06
N GLU A 100 0.14 -9.46 16.94
CA GLU A 100 -0.01 -8.07 16.51
C GLU A 100 1.30 -7.56 15.90
N PHE A 101 1.17 -6.77 14.83
CA PHE A 101 2.32 -6.17 14.19
C PHE A 101 2.81 -4.98 15.00
N ASP A 102 4.10 -4.98 15.31
CA ASP A 102 4.76 -3.90 16.01
C ASP A 102 5.03 -2.73 15.04
N TRP A 103 4.53 -1.54 15.42
CA TRP A 103 4.66 -0.31 14.64
C TRP A 103 5.75 0.62 15.16
N SER A 104 6.44 0.24 16.25
CA SER A 104 7.47 1.04 16.92
C SER A 104 8.76 1.20 16.12
#